data_AF-A0A929MYH0-F1
#
_entry.id   AF-A0A929MYH0-F1
#
_cell.length_a   1.000
_cell.length_b   1.000
_cell.length_c   1.000
_cell.angle_alpha   90.00
_cell.angle_beta   90.00
_cell.angle_gamma   90.00
#
_symmetry.space_group_name_H-M   'P 1'
#
loop_
_entity.id
_entity.type
_entity.pdbx_description
1 polymer ?
#
loop_
_entity_poly.entity_id
_entity_poly.type
_entity_poly.pdbx_seq_one_letter_code
_entity_poly.pdbx_strand_id
1 'polypeptide(L)'
;MVGFDSDPVPGDPVVVRAGGNDYVGVADAIRRCADSLRALDAGGSRRSEAVEALLETRDDILSKVEVAEGRYRSAGNALVEYAGALERAQTDS
;
A
#
# COMPACT_ATOMS: atom_id res chain seq x y z
N MET A 1 -33.03 26.55 -26.30
CA MET A 1 -31.65 26.08 -26.57
C MET A 1 -31.10 25.58 -25.25
N VAL A 2 -30.60 24.35 -25.23
CA VAL A 2 -30.46 23.46 -24.06
C VAL A 2 -29.43 24.00 -23.06
N GLY A 3 -29.79 23.97 -21.78
CA GLY A 3 -28.87 24.25 -20.67
C GLY A 3 -27.80 23.17 -20.61
N PHE A 4 -26.55 23.59 -20.50
CA PHE A 4 -25.45 22.72 -20.15
C PHE A 4 -25.62 22.31 -18.69
N ASP A 5 -26.39 21.25 -18.43
CA ASP A 5 -26.32 20.51 -17.18
C ASP A 5 -24.92 19.90 -17.13
N SER A 6 -24.01 20.58 -16.42
CA SER A 6 -22.72 20.03 -16.01
C SER A 6 -23.01 18.77 -15.21
N ASP A 7 -22.93 17.60 -15.84
CA ASP A 7 -22.94 16.31 -15.13
C ASP A 7 -21.56 16.20 -14.44
N PRO A 8 -21.47 16.42 -13.12
CA PRO A 8 -20.18 16.40 -12.44
C PRO A 8 -19.56 15.03 -12.64
N VAL A 9 -18.24 14.98 -12.88
CA VAL A 9 -17.53 13.71 -13.05
C VAL A 9 -17.91 12.78 -11.90
N PRO A 10 -18.55 11.62 -12.17
CA PRO A 10 -19.15 10.82 -11.13
C PRO A 10 -18.10 10.21 -10.20
N GLY A 11 -18.36 10.31 -8.89
CA GLY A 11 -17.49 9.79 -7.84
C GLY A 11 -17.29 10.79 -6.69
N ASP A 12 -16.91 10.27 -5.53
CA ASP A 12 -16.55 11.09 -4.37
C ASP A 12 -15.02 11.08 -4.19
N PRO A 13 -14.32 12.20 -4.46
CA PRO A 13 -12.87 12.28 -4.30
C PRO A 13 -12.41 12.05 -2.86
N VAL A 14 -13.25 12.32 -1.85
CA VAL A 14 -12.95 12.02 -0.44
C VAL A 14 -12.91 10.51 -0.23
N VAL A 15 -13.89 9.77 -0.75
CA VAL A 15 -13.96 8.30 -0.64
C VAL A 15 -12.78 7.65 -1.37
N VAL A 16 -12.46 8.11 -2.59
CA VAL A 16 -11.31 7.58 -3.36
C VAL A 16 -10.00 7.82 -2.61
N ARG A 17 -9.82 9.02 -2.04
CA ARG A 17 -8.62 9.36 -1.27
C ARG A 17 -8.51 8.55 0.01
N ALA A 18 -9.63 8.34 0.71
CA ALA A 18 -9.68 7.47 1.88
C ALA A 18 -9.24 6.04 1.51
N GLY A 19 -9.79 5.47 0.44
CA GLY A 19 -9.36 4.16 -0.06
C GLY A 19 -7.87 4.13 -0.42
N GLY A 20 -7.36 5.16 -1.11
CA GLY A 20 -5.94 5.26 -1.42
C GLY A 20 -5.05 5.27 -0.17
N ASN A 21 -5.44 6.04 0.86
CA ASN A 21 -4.75 6.08 2.15
C ASN A 21 -4.80 4.72 2.88
N ASP A 22 -5.92 3.99 2.80
CA ASP A 22 -6.04 2.65 3.39
C ASP A 22 -5.05 1.67 2.75
N TYR A 23 -4.92 1.69 1.42
CA TYR A 23 -3.93 0.89 0.69
C TYR A 23 -2.48 1.23 1.13
N VAL A 24 -2.16 2.51 1.30
CA VAL A 24 -0.85 2.93 1.84
C VAL A 24 -0.67 2.44 3.28
N GLY A 25 -1.72 2.49 4.10
CA GLY A 25 -1.70 1.97 5.48
C GLY A 25 -1.40 0.46 5.54
N VAL A 26 -1.98 -0.33 4.63
CA VAL A 26 -1.67 -1.76 4.48
C VAL A 26 -0.20 -1.96 4.11
N ALA A 27 0.32 -1.18 3.15
CA ALA A 27 1.73 -1.25 2.77
C ALA A 27 2.67 -0.96 3.97
N ASP A 28 2.33 0.03 4.80
CA ASP A 28 3.11 0.34 6.00
C ASP A 28 3.04 -0.77 7.06
N ALA A 29 1.89 -1.42 7.23
CA ALA A 29 1.77 -2.58 8.11
C ALA A 29 2.65 -3.76 7.64
N ILE A 30 2.68 -4.00 6.32
CA ILE A 30 3.55 -5.02 5.72
C ILE A 30 5.02 -4.70 5.95
N ARG A 31 5.44 -3.43 5.75
CA ARG A 31 6.82 -2.98 6.01
C ARG A 31 7.23 -3.23 7.46
N ARG A 32 6.39 -2.86 8.44
CA ARG A 32 6.68 -3.07 9.88
C ARG A 32 6.81 -4.55 10.23
N CYS A 33 6.00 -5.41 9.62
CA CYS A 33 6.12 -6.86 9.77
C CYS A 33 7.48 -7.37 9.25
N ALA A 34 7.87 -6.95 8.05
CA ALA A 34 9.17 -7.29 7.46
C ALA A 34 10.35 -6.81 8.35
N ASP A 35 10.27 -5.61 8.90
CA ASP A 35 11.31 -5.07 9.79
C ASP A 35 11.40 -5.88 11.09
N SER A 36 10.26 -6.32 11.64
CA SER A 36 10.22 -7.20 12.82
C SER A 36 10.85 -8.55 12.54
N LEU A 37 10.61 -9.13 11.35
CA LEU A 37 11.23 -10.38 10.91
C LEU A 37 12.76 -10.24 10.74
N ARG A 38 13.23 -9.13 10.17
CA ARG A 38 14.68 -8.85 10.04
C ARG A 38 15.36 -8.69 11.39
N ALA A 39 14.68 -8.12 12.38
CA ALA A 39 15.21 -7.96 13.73
C ALA A 39 15.48 -9.29 14.45
N LEU A 40 14.80 -10.39 14.08
CA LEU A 40 15.03 -11.72 14.66
C LEU A 40 16.47 -12.24 14.44
N ASP A 41 17.19 -11.74 13.43
CA ASP A 41 18.57 -12.14 13.13
C ASP A 41 19.61 -11.53 14.09
N ALA A 42 19.25 -10.47 14.83
CA ALA A 42 20.20 -9.70 15.61
C ALA A 42 20.72 -10.40 16.88
N GLY A 43 20.21 -11.59 17.24
CA GLY A 43 20.46 -12.21 18.55
C GLY A 43 20.72 -13.72 18.60
N GLY A 44 20.80 -14.45 17.48
CA GLY A 44 20.76 -15.92 17.46
C GLY A 44 22.06 -16.62 17.03
N SER A 45 22.54 -17.57 17.84
CA SER A 45 23.67 -18.46 17.50
C SER A 45 23.26 -19.41 16.36
N ARG A 46 23.87 -19.26 15.17
CA ARG A 46 23.63 -20.06 13.93
C ARG A 46 24.09 -21.53 14.01
N ARG A 47 23.88 -22.19 15.16
CA ARG A 47 24.33 -23.56 15.43
C ARG A 47 23.21 -24.60 15.46
N SER A 48 21.97 -24.21 15.21
CA SER A 48 20.81 -25.12 15.20
C SER A 48 20.15 -25.13 13.83
N GLU A 49 19.94 -26.32 13.28
CA GLU A 49 19.21 -26.57 12.02
C GLU A 49 17.80 -25.94 12.04
N ALA A 50 17.14 -25.93 13.22
CA ALA A 50 15.85 -25.28 13.39
C ALA A 50 15.91 -23.75 13.24
N VAL A 51 17.03 -23.12 13.64
CA VAL A 51 17.25 -21.67 13.44
C VAL A 51 17.53 -21.38 11.97
N GLU A 52 18.28 -22.24 11.29
CA GLU A 52 18.56 -22.08 9.86
C GLU A 52 17.28 -22.21 9.01
N ALA A 53 16.46 -23.23 9.25
CA ALA A 53 15.16 -23.39 8.58
C ALA A 53 14.19 -22.22 8.84
N LEU A 54 14.23 -21.64 10.05
CA LEU A 54 13.45 -20.45 10.38
C LEU A 54 13.91 -19.23 9.58
N LEU A 55 15.21 -19.03 9.41
CA LEU A 55 15.78 -17.91 8.67
C LEU A 55 15.50 -18.04 7.16
N GLU A 56 15.56 -19.24 6.60
CA GLU A 56 15.19 -19.51 5.20
C GLU A 56 13.70 -19.20 4.96
N THR A 57 12.82 -19.71 5.83
CA THR A 57 11.38 -19.43 5.75
C THR A 57 11.09 -17.92 5.87
N ARG A 58 11.83 -17.23 6.75
CA ARG A 58 11.75 -15.78 6.89
C ARG A 58 12.13 -15.08 5.59
N ASP A 59 13.23 -15.45 4.95
CA ASP A 59 13.70 -14.82 3.71
C ASP A 59 12.69 -15.02 2.56
N ASP A 60 12.09 -16.20 2.47
CA ASP A 60 10.99 -16.50 1.57
C ASP A 60 9.77 -15.60 1.82
N ILE A 61 9.41 -15.38 3.09
CA ILE A 61 8.31 -14.48 3.45
C ILE A 61 8.69 -13.04 3.09
N LEU A 62 9.92 -12.60 3.42
CA LEU A 62 10.41 -11.25 3.14
C LEU A 62 10.32 -10.89 1.66
N SER A 63 10.71 -11.82 0.76
CA SER A 63 10.60 -11.60 -0.68
C SER A 63 9.16 -11.41 -1.15
N LYS A 64 8.21 -12.19 -0.61
CA LYS A 64 6.78 -12.12 -0.98
C LYS A 64 6.13 -10.84 -0.45
N VAL A 65 6.45 -10.45 0.78
CA VAL A 65 5.86 -9.25 1.40
C VAL A 65 6.38 -7.97 0.75
N GLU A 66 7.62 -7.92 0.26
CA GLU A 66 8.13 -6.77 -0.51
C GLU A 66 7.33 -6.54 -1.80
N VAL A 67 7.00 -7.61 -2.52
CA VAL A 67 6.16 -7.51 -3.73
C VAL A 67 4.75 -7.03 -3.37
N ALA A 68 4.17 -7.57 -2.30
CA ALA A 68 2.84 -7.15 -1.84
C ALA A 68 2.84 -5.68 -1.42
N GLU A 69 3.81 -5.26 -0.61
CA GLU A 69 3.98 -3.88 -0.16
C GLU A 69 4.06 -2.91 -1.34
N GLY A 70 4.89 -3.21 -2.34
CA GLY A 70 5.02 -2.38 -3.53
C GLY A 70 3.69 -2.23 -4.30
N ARG A 71 2.90 -3.30 -4.40
CA ARG A 71 1.57 -3.27 -5.04
C ARG A 71 0.58 -2.40 -4.27
N TYR A 72 0.50 -2.57 -2.95
CA TYR A 72 -0.40 -1.79 -2.10
C TYR A 72 -0.01 -0.30 -2.12
N ARG A 73 1.29 0.02 -2.02
CA ARG A 73 1.76 1.41 -2.08
C ARG A 73 1.49 2.06 -3.43
N SER A 74 1.78 1.34 -4.53
CA SER A 74 1.54 1.85 -5.88
C SER A 74 0.06 2.12 -6.14
N ALA A 75 -0.81 1.16 -5.80
CA ALA A 75 -2.25 1.33 -5.93
C ALA A 75 -2.79 2.47 -5.06
N GLY A 76 -2.34 2.56 -3.80
CA GLY A 76 -2.76 3.62 -2.88
C GLY A 76 -2.38 5.02 -3.39
N ASN A 77 -1.13 5.19 -3.85
CA ASN A 77 -0.67 6.46 -4.41
C ASN A 77 -1.45 6.85 -5.67
N ALA A 78 -1.72 5.89 -6.57
CA ALA A 78 -2.51 6.15 -7.78
C ALA A 78 -3.94 6.59 -7.45
N LEU A 79 -4.56 6.01 -6.42
CA LEU A 79 -5.90 6.42 -5.96
C LEU A 79 -5.88 7.83 -5.35
N VAL A 80 -4.87 8.17 -4.55
CA VAL A 80 -4.72 9.52 -3.99
C VAL A 80 -4.51 10.55 -5.09
N GLU A 81 -3.67 10.25 -6.09
CA GLU A 81 -3.44 11.12 -7.25
C GLU A 81 -4.73 11.32 -8.06
N TYR A 82 -5.44 10.22 -8.36
CA TYR A 82 -6.72 10.27 -9.06
C TYR A 82 -7.75 11.10 -8.30
N ALA A 83 -7.87 10.95 -6.98
CA ALA A 83 -8.76 11.75 -6.16
C ALA A 83 -8.47 13.26 -6.28
N GLY A 84 -7.18 13.64 -6.34
CA GLY A 84 -6.78 15.04 -6.54
C GLY A 84 -7.07 15.55 -7.95
N ALA A 85 -7.07 14.68 -8.97
CA ALA A 85 -7.51 15.03 -10.32
C ALA A 85 -9.04 15.19 -10.41
N LEU A 86 -9.80 14.30 -9.74
CA LEU A 86 -11.25 14.34 -9.70
C LEU A 86 -11.77 15.60 -9.01
N GLU A 87 -11.20 15.97 -7.86
CA GLU A 87 -11.56 17.21 -7.13
C GLU A 87 -11.35 18.47 -7.97
N ARG A 88 -10.24 18.55 -8.73
CA ARG A 88 -9.99 19.66 -9.65
C ARG A 88 -11.01 19.72 -10.79
N ALA A 89 -11.28 18.57 -11.42
CA ALA A 89 -12.26 18.49 -12.51
C ALA A 89 -13.68 18.92 -12.05
N GLN A 90 -14.06 18.60 -10.81
CA GLN A 90 -15.33 19.00 -10.21
C GLN A 90 -15.37 20.48 -9.81
N THR A 91 -14.22 21.08 -9.46
CA THR A 91 -14.13 22.51 -9.08
C THR A 91 -14.09 23.42 -10.31
N ASP A 92 -13.54 22.95 -11.42
CA ASP A 92 -13.41 23.69 -12.68
C ASP A 92 -14.65 23.60 -13.61
N SER A 93 -15.71 22.87 -13.19
CA SER A 93 -16.99 22.71 -13.92
C SER A 93 -18.12 23.58 -13.38
#